data_AF-A0A850PCI0-F1
#
_entry.id   AF-A0A850PCI0-F1
#
_cell.length_a   1.000
_cell.length_b   1.000
_cell.length_c   1.000
_cell.angle_alpha   90.00
_cell.angle_beta   90.00
_cell.angle_gamma   90.00
#
_symmetry.space_group_name_H-M   'P 1'
#
loop_
_entity.id
_entity.type
_entity.pdbx_description
1 polymer ?
#
loop_
_entity_poly.entity_id
_entity_poly.type
_entity_poly.pdbx_seq_one_letter_code
_entity_poly.pdbx_strand_id
1 'polypeptide(L)'
;MEAALHWSTKILPILNKHLESREWLASSHPTIADCAVFPYLSVAHEGSVDVRPFPALMAWMTRVSRLPNFIPMPGMLTLPY
;
A
#
# COMPACT_ATOMS: atom_id res chain seq x y z
N MET A 1 0.21 20.10 2.36
CA MET A 1 -0.42 19.29 1.30
C MET A 1 0.54 19.06 0.13
N GLU A 2 1.09 20.13 -0.46
CA GLU A 2 1.91 20.07 -1.69
C GLU A 2 3.17 19.18 -1.59
N ALA A 3 3.88 19.23 -0.46
CA ALA A 3 5.05 18.37 -0.23
C ALA A 3 4.70 16.87 -0.18
N ALA A 4 3.52 16.49 0.32
CA ALA A 4 3.11 15.08 0.42
C ALA A 4 2.83 14.49 -0.97
N LEU A 5 2.19 15.25 -1.85
CA LEU A 5 1.99 14.88 -3.26
C LEU A 5 3.32 14.82 -4.02
N HIS A 6 4.20 15.79 -3.77
CA HIS A 6 5.54 15.78 -4.38
C HIS A 6 6.31 14.51 -4.02
N TRP A 7 6.29 14.08 -2.76
CA TRP A 7 7.02 12.88 -2.35
C TRP A 7 6.32 11.58 -2.75
N SER A 8 4.98 11.53 -2.77
CA SER A 8 4.26 10.33 -3.19
C SER A 8 4.59 9.93 -4.62
N THR A 9 4.67 10.91 -5.54
CA THR A 9 5.04 10.65 -6.95
C THR A 9 6.44 10.05 -7.11
N LYS A 10 7.34 10.23 -6.13
CA LYS A 10 8.68 9.64 -6.14
C LYS A 10 8.74 8.28 -5.44
N ILE A 11 8.02 8.13 -4.34
CA ILE A 11 8.10 6.94 -3.47
C ILE A 11 7.25 5.78 -4.02
N LEU A 12 6.06 6.06 -4.53
CA LEU A 12 5.15 5.00 -5.00
C LEU A 12 5.73 4.17 -6.16
N PRO A 13 6.42 4.76 -7.17
CA PRO A 13 7.12 3.97 -8.19
C PRO A 13 8.20 3.04 -7.62
N ILE A 14 8.93 3.49 -6.60
CA ILE A 14 9.97 2.68 -5.95
C ILE A 14 9.34 1.49 -5.22
N LEU A 15 8.26 1.75 -4.47
CA LEU A 15 7.55 0.72 -3.74
C LEU A 15 6.89 -0.30 -4.69
N ASN A 16 6.28 0.17 -5.77
CA ASN A 16 5.72 -0.71 -6.81
C ASN A 16 6.80 -1.59 -7.43
N LYS A 17 7.92 -1.00 -7.86
CA LYS A 17 9.04 -1.75 -8.46
C LYS A 17 9.61 -2.81 -7.51
N HIS A 18 9.70 -2.48 -6.22
CA HIS A 18 10.12 -3.44 -5.20
C HIS A 18 9.19 -4.64 -5.10
N LEU A 19 7.88 -4.40 -5.21
CA LEU A 19 6.82 -5.41 -5.14
C LEU A 19 6.59 -6.17 -6.45
N GLU A 20 7.18 -5.75 -7.58
CA GLU A 20 7.09 -6.49 -8.85
C GLU A 20 7.73 -7.88 -8.77
N SER A 21 8.72 -8.08 -7.91
CA SER A 21 9.43 -9.35 -7.73
C SER A 21 9.26 -9.96 -6.34
N ARG A 22 8.40 -9.37 -5.49
CA ARG A 22 8.26 -9.74 -4.08
C ARG A 22 6.81 -9.68 -3.63
N GLU A 23 6.40 -10.67 -2.84
CA GLU A 23 5.06 -10.69 -2.26
C GLU A 23 4.91 -9.82 -1.01
N TRP A 24 6.00 -9.56 -0.28
CA TRP A 24 6.00 -8.78 0.96
C TRP A 24 7.16 -7.80 1.01
N LEU A 25 7.07 -6.79 1.86
CA LEU A 25 8.03 -5.68 1.85
C LEU A 25 9.43 -6.07 2.29
N ALA A 26 9.58 -7.00 3.23
CA ALA A 26 10.88 -7.30 3.85
C ALA A 26 11.36 -8.76 3.72
N SER A 27 10.45 -9.72 3.59
CA SER A 27 10.74 -11.16 3.62
C SER A 27 9.87 -11.94 2.63
N SER A 28 9.95 -13.27 2.63
CA SER A 28 9.04 -14.17 1.90
C SER A 28 7.68 -14.37 2.60
N HIS A 29 7.45 -13.72 3.74
CA HIS A 29 6.22 -13.74 4.53
C HIS A 29 5.91 -12.33 5.05
N PRO A 30 4.67 -12.03 5.50
CA PRO A 30 4.35 -10.71 6.05
C PRO A 30 5.16 -10.42 7.31
N THR A 31 5.48 -9.14 7.51
CA THR A 31 6.27 -8.65 8.64
C THR A 31 5.71 -7.34 9.17
N ILE A 32 6.29 -6.82 10.25
CA ILE A 32 5.96 -5.48 10.76
C ILE A 32 6.16 -4.37 9.71
N ALA A 33 6.98 -4.58 8.67
CA ALA A 33 7.12 -3.62 7.59
C ALA A 33 5.79 -3.42 6.84
N ASP A 34 5.04 -4.50 6.60
CA ASP A 34 3.76 -4.44 5.92
C ASP A 34 2.72 -3.71 6.78
N CYS A 35 2.70 -4.00 8.09
CA CYS A 35 1.85 -3.28 9.06
C CYS A 35 2.20 -1.79 9.17
N ALA A 36 3.47 -1.43 9.07
CA ALA A 36 3.92 -0.04 9.17
C ALA A 36 3.52 0.80 7.95
N VAL A 37 3.49 0.19 6.75
CA VAL A 37 3.26 0.91 5.49
C VAL A 37 1.81 0.86 5.05
N PHE A 38 1.12 -0.27 5.23
CA PHE A 38 -0.22 -0.50 4.68
C PHE A 38 -1.26 0.56 5.12
N PRO A 39 -1.39 0.93 6.41
CA PRO A 39 -2.41 1.89 6.84
C PRO A 39 -2.32 3.22 6.07
N TYR A 40 -1.13 3.80 5.94
CA TYR A 40 -0.94 5.08 5.25
C TYR A 40 -1.33 5.03 3.77
N LEU A 41 -1.08 3.91 3.10
CA LEU A 41 -1.46 3.74 1.69
C LEU A 41 -2.94 3.45 1.52
N SER A 42 -3.53 2.75 2.49
CA SER A 42 -4.94 2.38 2.47
C SER A 42 -5.89 3.58 2.61
N VAL A 43 -5.45 4.70 3.19
CA VAL A 43 -6.19 5.98 3.24
C VAL A 43 -5.56 7.08 2.38
N ALA A 44 -4.63 6.75 1.48
CA ALA A 44 -3.86 7.73 0.71
C ALA A 44 -4.72 8.72 -0.11
N HIS A 45 -5.92 8.29 -0.53
CA HIS A 45 -6.87 9.12 -1.27
C HIS A 45 -7.37 10.33 -0.46
N GLU A 46 -7.43 10.25 0.87
CA GLU A 46 -7.76 11.40 1.74
C GLU A 46 -6.71 12.51 1.59
N GLY A 47 -5.46 12.13 1.29
CA GLY A 47 -4.35 13.04 0.97
C GLY A 47 -4.22 13.38 -0.52
N SER A 48 -5.23 13.08 -1.35
CA SER A 48 -5.20 13.24 -2.82
C SER A 48 -4.10 12.42 -3.52
N VAL A 49 -3.61 11.35 -2.89
CA VAL A 49 -2.60 10.46 -3.47
C VAL A 49 -3.30 9.25 -4.12
N ASP A 50 -3.09 9.07 -5.41
CA ASP A 50 -3.65 7.93 -6.16
C ASP A 50 -2.65 6.76 -6.26
N VAL A 51 -3.02 5.64 -5.67
CA VAL A 51 -2.22 4.39 -5.68
C VAL A 51 -2.64 3.43 -6.81
N ARG A 52 -3.76 3.67 -7.49
CA ARG A 52 -4.30 2.80 -8.55
C ARG A 52 -3.38 2.61 -9.76
N PRO A 53 -2.51 3.57 -10.16
CA PRO A 53 -1.57 3.37 -11.25
C PRO A 53 -0.47 2.32 -10.97
N PHE A 54 -0.37 1.79 -9.75
CA PHE A 54 0.71 0.92 -9.30
C PHE A 54 0.21 -0.52 -9.06
N PRO A 55 0.21 -1.41 -10.06
CA PRO A 55 -0.46 -2.71 -9.98
C PRO A 55 0.18 -3.68 -8.98
N ALA A 56 1.51 -3.71 -8.86
CA ALA A 56 2.18 -4.56 -7.88
C ALA A 56 1.92 -4.08 -6.45
N LEU A 57 1.84 -2.76 -6.26
CA LEU A 57 1.43 -2.17 -5.00
C LEU A 57 -0.02 -2.53 -4.65
N MET A 58 -0.95 -2.39 -5.60
CA MET A 58 -2.36 -2.75 -5.41
C MET A 58 -2.52 -4.24 -5.06
N ALA A 59 -1.80 -5.13 -5.73
CA ALA A 59 -1.81 -6.57 -5.44
C ALA A 59 -1.31 -6.85 -4.01
N TRP A 60 -0.27 -6.16 -3.56
CA TRP A 60 0.21 -6.24 -2.18
C TRP A 60 -0.80 -5.70 -1.17
N MET A 61 -1.44 -4.55 -1.43
CA MET A 61 -2.48 -4.01 -0.54
C MET A 61 -3.65 -5.00 -0.40
N THR A 62 -4.13 -5.58 -1.49
CA THR A 62 -5.18 -6.62 -1.46
C THR A 62 -4.74 -7.87 -0.69
N ARG A 63 -3.45 -8.26 -0.78
CA ARG A 63 -2.90 -9.39 -0.03
C ARG A 63 -2.88 -9.11 1.47
N VAL A 64 -2.43 -7.92 1.89
CA VAL A 64 -2.41 -7.50 3.30
C VAL A 64 -3.83 -7.50 3.89
N SER A 65 -4.81 -6.95 3.17
CA SER A 65 -6.20 -6.89 3.64
C SER A 65 -6.89 -8.25 3.73
N ARG A 66 -6.27 -9.32 3.22
CA ARG A 66 -6.77 -10.71 3.28
C ARG A 66 -6.04 -11.56 4.32
N LEU A 67 -5.12 -11.00 5.10
CA LEU A 67 -4.44 -11.73 6.15
C LEU A 67 -5.43 -12.22 7.23
N PRO A 68 -5.22 -13.42 7.82
CA PRO A 68 -6.05 -13.89 8.93
C PRO A 68 -6.09 -12.86 10.07
N ASN A 69 -7.27 -12.62 10.62
CA ASN A 69 -7.50 -11.65 11.69
C ASN A 69 -7.18 -10.19 11.32
N PHE A 70 -7.12 -9.86 10.03
CA PHE A 70 -7.04 -8.47 9.59
C PHE A 70 -8.28 -7.70 10.07
N ILE A 71 -8.04 -6.60 10.79
CA ILE A 71 -9.10 -5.70 11.27
C ILE A 71 -9.08 -4.46 10.38
N PRO A 72 -10.13 -4.21 9.59
CA PRO A 72 -10.20 -3.02 8.76
C PRO A 72 -10.30 -1.77 9.63
N MET A 73 -9.77 -0.66 9.12
CA MET A 73 -9.89 0.65 9.75
C MET A 73 -10.89 1.54 8.99
N PRO A 74 -11.52 2.52 9.66
CA PRO A 74 -12.38 3.49 8.98
C PRO A 74 -11.63 4.24 7.88
N GLY A 75 -12.35 4.61 6.81
CA GLY A 75 -11.79 5.40 5.71
C GLY A 75 -10.90 4.63 4.74
N MET A 76 -10.71 3.32 4.91
CA MET A 76 -9.89 2.52 4.00
C MET A 76 -10.46 2.48 2.58
N LEU A 77 -9.60 2.57 1.57
CA LEU A 77 -9.99 2.34 0.17
C LEU A 77 -10.66 0.97 0.04
N THR A 78 -11.87 0.95 -0.56
CA THR A 78 -12.49 -0.29 -0.99
C THR A 78 -11.72 -0.82 -2.19
N LEU A 79 -10.80 -1.76 -1.95
CA LEU A 79 -10.06 -2.42 -3.02
C LEU A 79 -10.99 -3.43 -3.71
N PRO A 80 -11.05 -3.46 -5.06
CA PRO A 80 -11.82 -4.48 -5.76
C PRO A 80 -11.24 -5.87 -5.42
N TYR A 81 -12.14 -6.79 -5.06
CA TYR A 81 -11.82 -8.17 -4.70
C TYR A 81 -11.39 -9.00 -5.91
#